data_AF-A0A382TFU1-F1
#
_entry.id   AF-A0A382TFU1-F1
#
_cell.length_a   1.000
_cell.length_b   1.000
_cell.length_c   1.000
_cell.angle_alpha   90.00
_cell.angle_beta   90.00
_cell.angle_gamma   90.00
#
_symmetry.space_group_name_H-M   'P 1'
#
loop_
_entity.id
_entity.type
_entity.pdbx_description
1 polymer ?
#
loop_
_entity_poly.entity_id
_entity_poly.type
_entity_poly.pdbx_seq_one_letter_code
_entity_poly.pdbx_strand_id
1 'polypeptide(L)'
;MENTINSQILEKAGSVKRNLSSDELYEIAYKTNEGKLSKHGALVVNTGTHTGRSANDKFFVKEPKNEKKIHWGNSNVPISEENFEKILKAFID
;
A
#
# COMPACT_ATOMS: atom_id res chain seq x y z
N MET A 1 11.08 15.08 9.99
CA MET A 1 9.66 15.42 9.75
C MET A 1 8.87 14.18 10.09
N GLU A 2 8.12 14.21 11.19
CA GLU A 2 7.09 13.18 11.40
C GLU A 2 6.10 13.25 10.24
N ASN A 3 5.87 12.11 9.60
CA ASN A 3 4.86 12.01 8.57
C ASN A 3 3.50 11.94 9.27
N THR A 4 2.79 13.07 9.33
CA THR A 4 1.52 13.22 10.06
C THR A 4 0.48 12.15 9.67
N ILE A 5 0.46 11.72 8.40
CA ILE A 5 -0.41 10.65 7.92
C ILE A 5 -0.07 9.31 8.58
N ASN A 6 1.21 8.98 8.73
CA ASN A 6 1.63 7.74 9.38
C ASN A 6 1.16 7.68 10.83
N SER A 7 1.25 8.80 11.56
CA SER A 7 0.76 8.84 12.95
C SER A 7 -0.75 8.59 13.02
N GLN A 8 -1.54 9.22 12.14
CA GLN A 8 -2.99 9.01 12.07
C GLN A 8 -3.36 7.54 11.76
N ILE A 9 -2.65 6.91 10.83
CA ILE A 9 -2.84 5.48 10.51
C ILE A 9 -2.49 4.60 11.73
N LEU A 10 -1.38 4.88 12.41
CA LEU A 10 -0.91 4.08 13.54
C LEU A 10 -1.81 4.21 14.78
N GLU A 11 -2.42 5.38 15.01
CA GLU A 11 -3.39 5.59 16.10
C GLU A 11 -4.66 4.75 15.93
N LYS A 12 -5.04 4.47 14.67
CA LYS A 12 -6.21 3.66 14.32
C LYS A 12 -5.92 2.16 14.21
N ALA A 13 -4.64 1.77 14.15
CA ALA A 13 -4.25 0.38 13.97
C ALA A 13 -4.56 -0.46 15.24
N GLY A 14 -5.22 -1.61 15.07
CA GLY A 14 -5.51 -2.51 16.19
C GLY A 14 -4.26 -3.12 16.84
N SER A 15 -3.17 -3.31 16.08
CA SER A 15 -1.86 -3.67 16.62
C SER A 15 -0.75 -3.27 15.66
N VAL A 16 0.44 -2.96 16.19
CA VAL A 16 1.61 -2.58 15.40
C VAL A 16 2.79 -3.46 15.77
N LYS A 17 3.26 -4.27 14.82
CA LYS A 17 4.48 -5.08 14.95
C LYS A 17 5.58 -4.43 14.12
N ARG A 18 6.69 -4.04 14.75
CA ARG A 18 7.80 -3.35 14.07
C ARG A 18 8.98 -4.29 13.86
N ASN A 19 9.62 -4.18 12.69
CA ASN A 19 10.86 -4.87 12.36
C ASN A 19 10.80 -6.40 12.55
N LEU A 20 9.67 -7.02 12.19
CA LEU A 20 9.55 -8.48 12.17
C LEU A 20 10.61 -9.07 11.24
N SER A 21 11.23 -10.15 11.69
CA SER A 21 12.09 -10.99 10.85
C SER A 21 11.27 -11.68 9.74
N SER A 22 11.96 -12.16 8.71
CA SER A 22 11.32 -12.95 7.65
C SER A 22 10.61 -14.20 8.20
N ASP A 23 11.17 -14.84 9.23
CA ASP A 23 10.59 -16.03 9.87
C ASP A 23 9.27 -15.68 10.58
N GLU A 24 9.24 -14.54 11.30
CA GLU A 24 8.02 -14.06 11.95
C GLU A 24 6.92 -13.70 10.93
N LEU A 25 7.29 -13.05 9.81
CA LEU A 25 6.35 -12.74 8.73
C LEU A 25 5.81 -14.00 8.05
N TYR A 26 6.68 -14.98 7.81
CA TYR A 26 6.32 -16.27 7.24
C TYR A 26 5.32 -17.03 8.13
N GLU A 27 5.59 -17.09 9.42
CA GLU A 27 4.72 -17.72 10.41
C GLU A 27 3.36 -17.06 10.51
N ILE A 28 3.32 -15.72 10.46
CA ILE A 28 2.05 -14.97 10.45
C ILE A 28 1.25 -15.35 9.22
N ALA A 29 1.82 -15.22 8.01
CA ALA A 29 1.11 -15.49 6.75
C ALA A 29 0.60 -16.95 6.65
N TYR A 30 1.36 -17.91 7.19
CA TYR A 30 0.94 -19.31 7.26
C TYR A 30 -0.21 -19.50 8.26
N LYS A 31 -0.11 -18.94 9.47
CA LYS A 31 -1.12 -19.07 10.53
C LYS A 31 -2.44 -18.35 10.19
N THR A 32 -2.38 -17.27 9.41
CA THR A 32 -3.56 -16.50 8.98
C THR A 32 -4.21 -17.05 7.71
N ASN A 33 -3.67 -18.13 7.12
CA ASN A 33 -4.09 -18.70 5.83
C ASN A 33 -3.96 -17.74 4.64
N GLU A 34 -3.06 -16.76 4.71
CA GLU A 34 -2.74 -15.83 3.61
C GLU A 34 -1.77 -16.45 2.59
N GLY A 35 -1.14 -17.57 2.94
CA GLY A 35 -0.30 -18.37 2.04
C GLY A 35 -0.26 -19.85 2.43
N LYS A 36 0.34 -20.67 1.57
CA LYS A 36 0.55 -22.11 1.77
C LYS A 36 2.01 -22.48 1.56
N LEU A 37 2.45 -23.60 2.12
CA LEU A 37 3.81 -24.07 1.92
C LEU A 37 3.92 -24.94 0.68
N SER A 38 4.92 -24.66 -0.15
CA SER A 38 5.33 -25.57 -1.22
C SER A 38 5.97 -26.83 -0.63
N LYS A 39 6.19 -27.86 -1.46
CA LYS A 39 6.92 -29.08 -1.08
C LYS A 39 8.29 -28.80 -0.43
N HIS A 40 8.91 -27.67 -0.78
CA HIS A 40 10.25 -27.28 -0.32
C HIS A 40 10.22 -26.15 0.72
N GLY A 41 9.06 -25.82 1.28
CA GLY A 41 8.93 -24.80 2.33
C GLY A 41 8.91 -23.36 1.83
N ALA A 42 8.73 -23.12 0.53
CA ALA A 42 8.51 -21.76 0.03
C ALA A 42 7.08 -21.31 0.34
N LEU A 43 6.89 -20.05 0.74
CA LEU A 43 5.57 -19.46 0.90
C LEU A 43 4.96 -19.18 -0.49
N VAL A 44 3.84 -19.84 -0.77
CA VAL A 44 3.06 -19.70 -2.00
C VAL A 44 1.81 -18.89 -1.69
N VAL A 45 1.63 -17.77 -2.38
CA VAL A 45 0.48 -16.86 -2.24
C VAL A 45 -0.29 -16.76 -3.55
N ASN A 46 -1.56 -16.38 -3.47
CA ASN A 46 -2.42 -16.14 -4.63
C ASN A 46 -3.01 -14.72 -4.54
N THR A 47 -2.78 -13.89 -5.56
CA THR A 47 -3.28 -12.50 -5.63
C THR A 47 -4.61 -12.37 -6.38
N GLY A 48 -5.25 -13.50 -6.70
CA GLY A 48 -6.55 -13.55 -7.37
C GLY A 48 -6.48 -13.00 -8.78
N THR A 49 -7.41 -12.10 -9.11
CA THR A 49 -7.53 -11.49 -10.45
C THR A 49 -6.36 -10.56 -10.79
N HIS A 50 -5.72 -9.97 -9.77
CA HIS A 50 -4.65 -8.99 -9.96
C HIS A 50 -3.27 -9.68 -9.96
N THR A 51 -2.95 -10.36 -11.06
CA THR A 51 -1.68 -11.09 -11.24
C THR A 51 -0.56 -10.26 -11.85
N GLY A 52 -0.80 -8.97 -12.09
CA GLY A 52 0.15 -8.03 -12.68
C GLY A 52 -0.10 -6.59 -12.24
N ARG A 53 0.57 -5.64 -12.90
CA ARG A 53 0.41 -4.22 -12.58
C ARG A 53 -0.93 -3.67 -13.12
N SER A 54 -1.67 -2.97 -12.27
CA SER A 54 -2.76 -2.10 -12.70
C SER A 54 -2.23 -0.72 -13.10
N ALA A 55 -1.60 -0.62 -14.28
CA ALA A 55 -0.89 0.60 -14.69
C ALA A 55 -1.78 1.85 -14.75
N ASN A 56 -3.06 1.68 -15.08
CA ASN A 56 -4.03 2.77 -15.19
C ASN A 56 -4.60 3.22 -13.83
N ASP A 57 -4.36 2.47 -12.76
CA ASP A 57 -4.86 2.79 -11.41
C ASP A 57 -3.78 3.49 -10.55
N LYS A 58 -2.70 3.97 -11.19
CA LYS A 58 -1.64 4.74 -10.54
C LYS A 58 -1.83 6.23 -10.83
N PHE A 59 -1.95 7.01 -9.77
CA PHE A 59 -2.10 8.46 -9.85
C PHE A 59 -0.99 9.18 -9.08
N PHE A 60 -0.75 10.43 -9.47
CA PHE A 60 0.05 11.38 -8.69
C PHE A 60 -0.83 12.55 -8.28
N VAL A 61 -0.75 12.95 -7.01
CA VAL A 61 -1.46 14.13 -6.52
C VAL A 61 -0.90 15.35 -7.23
N LYS A 62 -1.79 16.13 -7.84
CA LYS A 62 -1.43 17.34 -8.57
C LYS A 62 -1.34 18.53 -7.61
N GLU A 63 -0.31 18.53 -6.77
CA GLU A 63 -0.03 19.62 -5.82
C GLU A 63 0.88 20.72 -6.45
N PRO A 64 0.72 22.00 -6.08
CA PRO A 64 1.51 23.11 -6.64
C PRO A 64 3.04 22.92 -6.53
N LYS A 65 3.50 22.25 -5.46
CA LYS A 65 4.92 22.03 -5.18
C LYS A 65 5.62 21.14 -6.21
N ASN A 66 4.88 20.19 -6.77
CA ASN A 66 5.41 19.14 -7.65
C ASN A 66 4.79 19.14 -9.04
N GLU A 67 3.75 19.95 -9.29
CA GLU A 67 3.07 20.05 -10.57
C GLU A 67 4.02 20.25 -11.76
N LYS A 68 5.03 21.11 -11.61
CA LYS A 68 5.99 21.42 -12.68
C LYS A 68 7.14 20.41 -12.80
N LYS A 69 7.26 19.48 -11.85
CA LYS A 69 8.36 18.49 -11.79
C LYS A 69 7.95 17.13 -12.34
N ILE A 70 6.65 16.89 -12.49
CA ILE A 70 6.10 15.63 -12.97
C ILE A 70 5.87 15.71 -14.48
N HIS A 71 6.36 14.72 -15.22
CA HIS A 71 6.07 14.57 -16.64
C HIS A 71 4.69 13.94 -16.83
N TRP A 72 3.66 14.78 -16.93
CA TRP A 72 2.26 14.36 -17.06
C TRP A 72 1.97 13.64 -18.39
N GLY A 73 1.07 12.68 -18.36
CA GLY A 73 0.63 11.93 -19.54
C GLY A 73 -0.10 10.66 -19.15
N ASN A 74 -0.28 9.74 -20.12
CA ASN A 74 -1.06 8.51 -19.91
C ASN A 74 -0.55 7.62 -18.76
N SER A 75 0.74 7.68 -18.42
CA SER A 75 1.34 6.87 -17.35
C SER A 75 1.44 7.60 -16.01
N ASN A 76 1.47 8.94 -16.02
CA ASN A 76 1.53 9.78 -14.83
C ASN A 76 0.25 10.60 -14.82
N VAL A 77 -0.83 9.97 -14.35
CA VAL A 77 -2.18 10.56 -14.38
C VAL A 77 -2.39 11.39 -13.11
N PRO A 78 -2.87 12.64 -13.23
CA PRO A 78 -3.12 13.48 -12.06
C PRO A 78 -4.38 13.07 -11.30
N ILE A 79 -4.35 13.16 -9.98
CA ILE A 79 -5.53 13.25 -9.12
C ILE A 79 -5.50 14.59 -8.37
N SER A 80 -6.67 15.21 -8.13
CA SER A 80 -6.73 16.44 -7.34
C SER A 80 -6.41 16.17 -5.86
N GLU A 81 -5.91 17.20 -5.16
CA GLU A 81 -5.72 17.15 -3.71
C GLU A 81 -7.03 16.79 -2.99
N GLU A 82 -8.14 17.42 -3.36
CA GLU A 82 -9.46 17.14 -2.78
C GLU A 82 -9.87 15.65 -2.91
N ASN A 83 -9.66 15.04 -4.08
CA ASN A 83 -10.02 13.64 -4.29
C ASN A 83 -9.08 12.69 -3.53
N PHE A 84 -7.79 13.04 -3.44
CA PHE A 84 -6.85 12.31 -2.62
C PHE A 84 -7.26 12.36 -1.13
N GLU A 85 -7.60 13.53 -0.60
CA GLU A 85 -8.05 13.69 0.78
C GLU A 85 -9.34 12.91 1.07
N LYS A 86 -10.29 12.85 0.12
CA LYS A 86 -11.49 12.01 0.25
C LYS A 86 -11.14 10.51 0.37
N ILE A 87 -10.21 10.03 -0.45
CA ILE A 87 -9.75 8.63 -0.41
C ILE A 87 -9.00 8.36 0.90
N LEU A 88 -8.11 9.28 1.30
CA LEU A 88 -7.34 9.15 2.54
C LEU A 88 -8.26 9.11 3.76
N LYS A 89 -9.24 10.01 3.84
CA LYS A 89 -10.23 10.01 4.91
C LYS A 89 -11.01 8.69 4.96
N ALA A 90 -11.47 8.20 3.82
CA ALA A 90 -12.18 6.91 3.74
C ALA A 90 -11.30 5.69 4.07
N PHE A 91 -9.98 5.80 3.96
CA PHE A 91 -9.03 4.75 4.34
C PHE A 91 -8.70 4.77 5.84
N ILE A 92 -8.64 5.96 6.46
CA ILE A 92 -8.32 6.13 7.88
C ILE A 92 -9.54 5.92 8.78
N ASP A 93 -10.72 6.33 8.33
CA ASP A 93 -12.00 6.14 9.04
C ASP A 93 -12.38 4.67 9.18
#